data_AF-A0A851A2Z7-F1
#
_entry.id   AF-A0A851A2Z7-F1
#
_cell.length_a   1.000
_cell.length_b   1.000
_cell.length_c   1.000
_cell.angle_alpha   90.00
_cell.angle_beta   90.00
_cell.angle_gamma   90.00
#
_symmetry.space_group_name_H-M   'P 1'
#
loop_
_entity.id
_entity.type
_entity.pdbx_description
1 polymer ?
#
loop_
_entity_poly.entity_id
_entity_poly.type
_entity_poly.pdbx_seq_one_letter_code
_entity_poly.pdbx_strand_id
1 'polypeptide(L)'
;DQFPLLTTKRVFWKGVLEELLWFIKGSTNAKELSAKGVKIWDANGSREFLDKQGFSTREEGDLGPVYGFQWRHFGAEYKDMHTDYSNQGVDQLQKVIETIKTNPDDRRIIMCAWNPKGIEQQTSSECSCTLPSCMLNYVLSLCQQSVPFDVLAYSL
;
A
#
# COMPACT_ATOMS: atom_id res chain seq x y z
N ASP A 1 12.69 23.61 -8.39
CA ASP A 1 13.72 23.01 -7.51
C ASP A 1 13.38 23.10 -6.02
N GLN A 2 12.17 22.68 -5.60
CA GLN A 2 11.85 22.52 -4.18
C GLN A 2 10.99 21.26 -3.98
N PHE A 3 11.24 20.53 -2.90
CA PHE A 3 10.47 19.35 -2.51
C PHE A 3 9.14 19.81 -1.86
N PRO A 4 7.96 19.33 -2.32
CA PRO A 4 6.66 19.86 -1.92
C PRO A 4 6.22 19.36 -0.53
N LEU A 5 7.03 19.63 0.49
CA LEU A 5 6.73 19.39 1.89
C LEU A 5 5.91 20.55 2.44
N LEU A 6 4.72 20.26 2.98
CA LEU A 6 3.94 21.27 3.68
C LEU A 6 4.79 21.89 4.78
N THR A 7 5.00 23.21 4.68
CA THR A 7 5.77 23.98 5.66
C THR A 7 4.88 24.49 6.81
N THR A 8 3.56 24.45 6.64
CA THR A 8 2.56 24.92 7.61
C THR A 8 2.29 23.94 8.75
N LYS A 9 2.70 22.68 8.61
CA LYS A 9 2.56 21.64 9.65
C LYS A 9 3.74 20.69 9.56
N ARG A 10 4.30 20.30 10.71
CA ARG A 10 5.37 19.29 10.77
C ARG A 10 4.82 17.95 10.24
N VAL A 11 5.47 17.42 9.21
CA VAL A 11 5.18 16.08 8.67
C VAL A 11 6.11 15.06 9.31
N PHE A 12 5.57 13.87 9.60
CA PHE A 12 6.34 12.76 10.13
C PHE A 12 7.08 12.02 9.00
N TRP A 13 8.20 12.60 8.55
CA TRP A 13 8.98 12.11 7.40
C TRP A 13 9.45 10.67 7.52
N LYS A 14 9.92 10.27 8.71
CA LYS A 14 10.35 8.88 8.97
C LYS A 14 9.22 7.89 8.66
N GLY A 15 7.98 8.24 9.02
CA GLY A 15 6.81 7.40 8.72
C GLY A 15 6.58 7.23 7.23
N VAL A 16 6.61 8.33 6.48
CA VAL A 16 6.42 8.33 5.01
C VAL A 16 7.45 7.43 4.33
N LEU A 17 8.73 7.63 4.64
CA LEU A 17 9.82 6.89 4.00
C LEU A 17 9.76 5.39 4.34
N GLU A 18 9.59 5.05 5.61
CA GLU A 18 9.56 3.65 6.03
C GLU A 18 8.34 2.91 5.50
N GLU A 19 7.19 3.57 5.39
CA GLU A 19 6.00 2.99 4.77
C GLU A 19 6.18 2.77 3.27
N LEU A 20 6.73 3.75 2.54
CA LEU A 20 6.99 3.60 1.12
C LEU A 20 7.95 2.42 0.84
N LEU A 21 9.02 2.29 1.63
CA LEU A 21 9.95 1.16 1.52
C LEU A 21 9.26 -0.17 1.85
N TRP A 22 8.34 -0.17 2.81
CA TRP A 22 7.53 -1.33 3.17
C TRP A 22 6.56 -1.74 2.04
N PHE A 23 5.92 -0.78 1.36
CA PHE A 23 5.12 -1.04 0.16
C PHE A 23 5.96 -1.58 -1.00
N ILE A 24 7.12 -0.96 -1.27
CA ILE A 24 8.04 -1.42 -2.32
C ILE A 24 8.50 -2.85 -2.05
N LYS A 25 8.80 -3.20 -0.78
CA LYS A 25 9.16 -4.56 -0.38
C LYS A 25 8.01 -5.56 -0.62
N GLY A 26 6.76 -5.10 -0.68
CA GLY A 26 5.58 -5.97 -0.79
C GLY A 26 5.15 -6.57 0.54
N SER A 27 5.63 -6.04 1.68
CA SER A 27 5.29 -6.58 3.00
C SER A 27 3.86 -6.23 3.39
N THR A 28 3.25 -7.12 4.16
CA THR A 28 1.90 -6.98 4.75
C THR A 28 1.92 -7.08 6.27
N ASN A 29 3.12 -7.16 6.86
CA ASN A 29 3.33 -7.25 8.30
C ASN A 29 3.52 -5.85 8.92
N ALA A 30 2.50 -5.35 9.62
CA ALA A 30 2.52 -4.06 10.31
C ALA A 30 3.63 -3.97 11.38
N LYS A 31 4.01 -5.10 12.01
CA LYS A 31 5.03 -5.12 13.06
C LYS A 31 6.40 -4.70 12.55
N GLU A 32 6.68 -4.84 11.25
CA GLU A 32 7.92 -4.33 10.65
C GLU A 32 8.02 -2.80 10.79
N LEU A 33 6.90 -2.09 10.61
CA LEU A 33 6.82 -0.64 10.78
C LEU A 33 6.86 -0.26 12.26
N SER A 34 6.10 -0.98 13.11
CA SER A 34 6.05 -0.72 14.55
C SER A 34 7.44 -0.88 15.20
N ALA A 35 8.22 -1.88 14.78
CA ALA A 35 9.60 -2.09 15.23
C ALA A 35 10.54 -0.92 14.90
N LYS A 36 10.24 -0.15 13.84
CA LYS A 36 10.95 1.07 13.47
C LYS A 36 10.35 2.34 14.11
N GLY A 37 9.35 2.19 14.97
CA GLY A 37 8.65 3.29 15.64
C GLY A 37 7.62 3.99 14.75
N VAL A 38 7.19 3.36 13.65
CA VAL A 38 6.14 3.85 12.75
C VAL A 38 4.86 3.08 13.05
N LYS A 39 3.91 3.74 13.71
CA LYS A 39 2.71 3.09 14.30
C LYS A 39 1.42 3.32 13.51
N ILE A 40 1.53 3.80 12.27
CA ILE A 40 0.38 4.22 11.47
C ILE A 40 -0.60 3.08 11.14
N TRP A 41 -0.11 1.82 11.15
CA TRP A 41 -0.90 0.61 10.90
C TRP A 41 -1.21 -0.22 12.15
N ASP A 42 -0.71 0.17 13.34
CA ASP A 42 -0.88 -0.61 14.58
C ASP A 42 -2.36 -0.85 14.91
N ALA A 43 -3.21 0.16 14.70
CA ALA A 43 -4.64 0.07 14.98
C ALA A 43 -5.35 -0.93 14.07
N ASN A 44 -5.03 -0.92 12.76
CA ASN A 44 -5.61 -1.82 11.77
C ASN A 44 -5.11 -3.27 11.91
N GLY A 45 -3.88 -3.44 12.39
CA GLY A 45 -3.30 -4.76 12.67
C GLY A 45 -3.68 -5.36 14.01
N SER A 46 -4.34 -4.60 14.91
CA SER A 46 -4.64 -5.04 16.27
C SER A 46 -5.63 -6.21 16.31
N ARG A 47 -5.49 -7.09 17.32
CA ARG A 47 -6.41 -8.23 17.52
C ARG A 47 -7.89 -7.81 17.53
N GLU A 48 -8.21 -6.75 18.26
CA GLU A 48 -9.58 -6.20 18.37
C GLU A 48 -10.13 -5.80 16.99
N PHE A 49 -9.32 -5.13 16.18
CA PHE A 49 -9.73 -4.71 14.85
C PHE A 49 -9.94 -5.90 13.91
N LEU A 50 -9.00 -6.84 13.90
CA LEU A 50 -9.08 -8.05 13.08
C LEU A 50 -10.32 -8.88 13.41
N ASP A 51 -10.63 -9.06 14.69
CA ASP A 51 -11.84 -9.77 15.13
C ASP A 51 -13.11 -9.05 14.72
N LYS A 52 -13.14 -7.71 14.83
CA LYS A 52 -14.26 -6.88 14.38
C LYS A 52 -14.50 -6.99 12.87
N GLN A 53 -13.46 -7.24 12.08
CA GLN A 53 -13.55 -7.47 10.64
C GLN A 53 -13.82 -8.95 10.28
N GLY A 54 -13.95 -9.85 11.26
CA GLY A 54 -14.21 -11.27 11.04
C GLY A 54 -12.97 -12.13 10.77
N PHE A 55 -11.76 -11.59 10.93
CA PHE A 55 -10.49 -12.31 10.73
C PHE A 55 -9.97 -12.97 12.01
N SER A 56 -10.78 -13.84 12.62
CA SER A 56 -10.46 -14.47 13.91
C SER A 56 -9.20 -15.36 13.89
N THR A 57 -8.82 -15.90 12.74
CA THR A 57 -7.66 -16.78 12.57
C THR A 57 -6.41 -16.06 12.07
N ARG A 58 -6.52 -14.80 11.64
CA ARG A 58 -5.39 -14.03 11.12
C ARG A 58 -4.48 -13.58 12.25
N GLU A 59 -3.16 -13.66 12.07
CA GLU A 59 -2.22 -13.20 13.10
C GLU A 59 -2.32 -11.68 13.33
N GLU A 60 -2.18 -11.24 14.58
CA GLU A 60 -2.07 -9.81 14.88
C GLU A 60 -0.89 -9.18 14.11
N GLY A 61 -1.14 -8.04 13.47
CA GLY A 61 -0.18 -7.34 12.59
C GLY A 61 -0.23 -7.79 11.13
N ASP A 62 -0.90 -8.88 10.78
CA ASP A 62 -1.14 -9.27 9.39
C ASP A 62 -2.28 -8.43 8.81
N LEU A 63 -1.93 -7.54 7.85
CA LEU A 63 -2.88 -6.61 7.26
C LEU A 63 -3.68 -7.21 6.08
N GLY A 64 -3.38 -8.45 5.69
CA GLY A 64 -3.90 -9.02 4.46
C GLY A 64 -3.22 -8.42 3.21
N PRO A 65 -3.78 -8.66 2.01
CA PRO A 65 -3.16 -8.28 0.74
C PRO A 65 -3.35 -6.78 0.43
N VAL A 66 -2.80 -5.90 1.26
CA VAL A 66 -2.84 -4.43 1.13
C VAL A 66 -1.88 -3.90 0.05
N TYR A 67 -1.64 -2.59 -0.01
CA TYR A 67 -0.95 -1.90 -1.12
C TYR A 67 0.33 -2.59 -1.59
N GLY A 68 1.28 -2.87 -0.70
CA GLY A 68 2.55 -3.49 -1.07
C GLY A 68 2.36 -4.83 -1.79
N PHE A 69 1.46 -5.67 -1.27
CA PHE A 69 1.12 -6.95 -1.91
C PHE A 69 0.53 -6.73 -3.30
N GLN A 70 -0.39 -5.77 -3.47
CA GLN A 70 -0.96 -5.49 -4.79
C GLN A 70 0.10 -4.95 -5.77
N TRP A 71 1.08 -4.18 -5.30
CA TRP A 71 2.13 -3.64 -6.19
C TRP A 71 3.06 -4.74 -6.71
N ARG A 72 3.39 -5.73 -5.88
CA ARG A 72 4.39 -6.76 -6.21
C ARG A 72 3.78 -8.10 -6.65
N HIS A 73 2.56 -8.40 -6.22
CA HIS A 73 1.91 -9.71 -6.33
C HIS A 73 0.43 -9.61 -6.74
N PHE A 74 0.06 -8.65 -7.60
CA PHE A 74 -1.34 -8.43 -7.97
C PHE A 74 -2.00 -9.72 -8.50
N GLY A 75 -3.13 -10.10 -7.91
CA GLY A 75 -3.89 -11.29 -8.30
C GLY A 75 -3.37 -12.63 -7.75
N ALA A 76 -2.27 -12.65 -6.99
CA ALA A 76 -1.84 -13.82 -6.25
C ALA A 76 -2.84 -14.16 -5.12
N GLU A 77 -2.90 -15.44 -4.74
CA GLU A 77 -3.72 -15.89 -3.62
C GLU A 77 -3.00 -15.62 -2.30
N TYR A 78 -3.59 -14.78 -1.46
CA TYR A 78 -3.01 -14.45 -0.16
C TYR A 78 -3.20 -15.60 0.83
N LYS A 79 -2.14 -15.92 1.58
CA LYS A 79 -2.12 -16.93 2.64
C LYS A 79 -1.93 -16.27 4.00
N ASP A 80 -0.73 -15.71 4.21
CA ASP A 80 -0.34 -14.98 5.41
C ASP A 80 0.80 -14.00 5.10
N MET A 81 1.16 -13.17 6.08
CA MET A 81 2.24 -12.18 5.96
C MET A 81 3.68 -12.76 5.96
N HIS A 82 3.85 -14.07 6.18
CA HIS A 82 5.17 -14.71 6.25
C HIS A 82 5.51 -15.51 5.00
N THR A 83 4.51 -15.82 4.18
CA THR A 83 4.62 -16.58 2.94
C THR A 83 5.50 -15.84 1.92
N ASP A 84 6.38 -16.58 1.26
CA ASP A 84 7.11 -16.06 0.10
C ASP A 84 6.21 -16.07 -1.15
N TYR A 85 5.89 -14.89 -1.63
CA TYR A 85 5.08 -14.68 -2.85
C TYR A 85 5.94 -14.44 -4.11
N SER A 86 7.25 -14.69 -4.05
CA SER A 86 8.14 -14.56 -5.21
C SER A 86 7.59 -15.30 -6.43
N ASN A 87 7.56 -14.62 -7.56
CA ASN A 87 7.02 -15.10 -8.84
C ASN A 87 5.52 -15.43 -8.84
N GLN A 88 4.75 -14.96 -7.85
CA GLN A 88 3.30 -15.07 -7.83
C GLN A 88 2.63 -13.73 -8.19
N GLY A 89 1.55 -13.81 -8.95
CA GLY A 89 0.78 -12.63 -9.40
C GLY A 89 1.53 -11.79 -10.43
N VAL A 90 1.14 -10.52 -10.55
CA VAL A 90 1.77 -9.54 -11.45
C VAL A 90 2.55 -8.52 -10.62
N ASP A 91 3.85 -8.40 -10.89
CA ASP A 91 4.70 -7.34 -10.34
C ASP A 91 4.49 -6.05 -11.14
N GLN A 92 3.52 -5.24 -10.69
CA GLN A 92 3.15 -3.99 -11.34
C GLN A 92 4.28 -2.97 -11.27
N LEU A 93 4.97 -2.89 -10.13
CA LEU A 93 6.07 -1.96 -9.92
C LEU A 93 7.22 -2.24 -10.89
N GLN A 94 7.63 -3.51 -11.00
CA GLN A 94 8.68 -3.90 -11.93
C GLN A 94 8.30 -3.59 -13.37
N LYS A 95 7.06 -3.92 -13.77
CA LYS A 95 6.54 -3.63 -15.12
C LYS A 95 6.53 -2.13 -15.44
N VAL A 96 6.13 -1.29 -14.48
CA VAL A 96 6.17 0.18 -14.61
C VAL A 96 7.60 0.68 -14.80
N ILE A 97 8.54 0.22 -13.96
CA ILE A 97 9.96 0.60 -14.07
C ILE A 97 10.55 0.21 -15.43
N GLU A 98 10.26 -1.01 -15.90
CA GLU A 98 10.71 -1.49 -17.21
C GLU A 98 10.12 -0.67 -18.37
N THR A 99 8.83 -0.37 -18.30
CA THR A 99 8.14 0.41 -19.34
C THR A 99 8.69 1.83 -19.41
N ILE A 100 8.92 2.49 -18.27
CA ILE A 100 9.55 3.83 -18.23
C ILE A 100 10.93 3.81 -18.89
N LYS A 101 11.72 2.75 -18.66
CA LYS A 101 13.08 2.63 -19.22
C LYS A 101 13.08 2.34 -20.73
N THR A 102 12.08 1.63 -21.24
CA THR A 102 12.08 1.09 -22.61
C THR A 102 11.12 1.80 -23.55
N ASN A 103 9.99 2.29 -23.05
CA ASN A 103 8.94 2.99 -23.79
C ASN A 103 8.25 4.06 -22.90
N PRO A 104 8.92 5.18 -22.60
CA PRO A 104 8.40 6.20 -21.68
C PRO A 104 7.12 6.91 -22.16
N ASP A 105 6.84 6.89 -23.46
CA ASP A 105 5.63 7.48 -24.05
C ASP A 105 4.40 6.57 -23.93
N ASP A 106 4.56 5.38 -23.33
CA ASP A 106 3.46 4.45 -23.10
C ASP A 106 2.42 5.07 -22.16
N ARG A 107 1.16 5.11 -22.63
CA ARG A 107 0.04 5.68 -21.87
C ARG A 107 -0.57 4.71 -20.85
N ARG A 108 0.01 3.52 -20.70
CA ARG A 108 -0.45 2.43 -19.82
C ARG A 108 0.56 2.12 -18.71
N ILE A 109 1.44 3.07 -18.42
CA ILE A 109 2.29 3.04 -17.22
C ILE A 109 1.39 3.30 -16.01
N ILE A 110 0.78 2.23 -15.51
CA ILE A 110 -0.23 2.26 -14.46
C ILE A 110 0.09 1.23 -13.38
N MET A 111 -0.08 1.63 -12.12
CA MET A 111 -0.07 0.74 -10.96
C MET A 111 -1.36 0.94 -10.17
N CYS A 112 -2.05 -0.15 -9.84
CA CYS A 112 -3.35 -0.10 -9.17
C CYS A 112 -3.33 -0.97 -7.91
N ALA A 113 -3.72 -0.40 -6.77
CA ALA A 113 -3.88 -1.15 -5.53
C ALA A 113 -5.32 -1.68 -5.31
N TRP A 114 -6.27 -1.26 -6.15
CA TRP A 114 -7.66 -1.69 -6.06
C TRP A 114 -7.87 -3.05 -6.73
N ASN A 115 -8.11 -4.08 -5.92
CA ASN A 115 -8.35 -5.43 -6.38
C ASN A 115 -9.69 -5.96 -5.83
N PRO A 116 -10.78 -5.92 -6.63
CA PRO A 116 -12.10 -6.36 -6.19
C PRO A 116 -12.14 -7.77 -5.58
N LYS A 117 -11.30 -8.69 -6.08
CA LYS A 117 -11.21 -10.06 -5.58
C LYS A 117 -10.55 -10.14 -4.20
N GLY A 118 -9.69 -9.18 -3.85
CA GLY A 118 -8.92 -9.16 -2.62
C GLY A 118 -9.54 -8.34 -1.49
N ILE A 119 -10.61 -7.57 -1.72
CA ILE A 119 -11.17 -6.62 -0.75
C ILE A 119 -11.58 -7.31 0.56
N GLU A 120 -12.29 -8.44 0.47
CA GLU A 120 -12.75 -9.20 1.63
C GLU A 120 -11.60 -9.78 2.46
N GLN A 121 -10.38 -9.77 1.93
CA GLN A 121 -9.20 -10.27 2.61
C GLN A 121 -8.34 -9.16 3.22
N GLN A 122 -8.63 -7.87 3.00
CA GLN A 122 -7.83 -6.74 3.49
C GLN A 122 -8.33 -6.22 4.85
N THR A 123 -7.41 -5.77 5.72
CA THR A 123 -7.74 -5.20 7.02
C THR A 123 -7.77 -3.66 6.92
N SER A 124 -8.79 -3.10 6.28
CA SER A 124 -8.96 -1.64 6.29
C SER A 124 -10.40 -1.25 6.61
N SER A 125 -10.56 -0.36 7.60
CA SER A 125 -11.85 0.18 8.04
C SER A 125 -12.48 1.13 7.03
N GLU A 126 -11.75 1.50 5.98
CA GLU A 126 -12.25 2.45 4.98
C GLU A 126 -13.07 1.79 3.87
N CYS A 127 -13.31 0.47 3.95
CA CYS A 127 -14.05 -0.29 2.94
C CYS A 127 -15.52 -0.57 3.31
N SER A 128 -16.22 0.38 3.93
CA SER A 128 -17.68 0.48 3.73
C SER A 128 -17.88 1.28 2.45
N CYS A 129 -18.14 0.57 1.35
CA CYS A 129 -18.24 1.10 0.00
C CYS A 129 -19.14 2.33 -0.14
N THR A 130 -18.52 3.50 -0.18
CA THR A 130 -19.00 4.70 -0.87
C THR A 130 -17.73 5.42 -1.36
N LEU A 131 -17.30 5.10 -2.60
CA LEU A 131 -16.06 5.56 -3.30
C LEU A 131 -15.67 7.02 -2.98
N PRO A 132 -14.38 7.44 -2.86
CA PRO A 132 -13.25 7.08 -3.74
C PRO A 132 -11.82 7.01 -3.10
N SER A 133 -11.62 6.77 -1.79
CA SER A 133 -10.23 6.76 -1.22
C SER A 133 -9.40 5.54 -1.64
N CYS A 134 -10.06 4.46 -2.04
CA CYS A 134 -9.45 3.16 -2.31
C CYS A 134 -9.09 2.92 -3.80
N MET A 135 -9.46 3.81 -4.71
CA MET A 135 -8.98 3.81 -6.10
C MET A 135 -7.66 4.58 -6.23
N LEU A 136 -6.59 4.04 -5.65
CA LEU A 136 -5.23 4.48 -5.96
C LEU A 136 -4.88 3.95 -7.36
N ASN A 137 -5.27 4.71 -8.38
CA ASN A 137 -4.73 4.60 -9.73
C ASN A 137 -3.48 5.49 -9.80
N TYR A 138 -2.31 4.89 -9.78
CA TYR A 138 -1.14 5.56 -10.34
C TYR A 138 -1.31 5.56 -11.83
N VAL A 139 -1.89 6.59 -12.39
CA VAL A 139 -1.40 7.10 -13.67
C VAL A 139 -0.31 8.09 -13.26
N LEU A 140 0.77 8.24 -14.03
CA LEU A 140 1.74 9.33 -13.80
C LEU A 140 1.08 10.75 -13.81
N SER A 141 -0.24 10.81 -14.08
CA SER A 141 -1.17 11.88 -13.72
C SER A 141 -1.86 11.56 -12.38
N LEU A 142 -1.33 12.15 -11.30
CA LEU A 142 -1.90 12.24 -9.96
C LEU A 142 -3.45 12.28 -9.96
N CYS A 143 -4.08 11.23 -9.44
CA CYS A 143 -5.49 11.26 -9.08
C CYS A 143 -5.63 10.86 -7.60
N GLN A 144 -5.22 11.73 -6.69
CA GLN A 144 -5.61 11.66 -5.29
C GLN A 144 -5.82 13.06 -4.71
N GLN A 145 -7.08 13.35 -4.36
CA GLN A 145 -7.46 14.44 -3.47
C GLN A 145 -7.77 13.83 -2.11
N SER A 146 -6.77 13.64 -1.26
CA SER A 146 -6.87 13.77 0.21
C SER A 146 -5.57 13.30 0.86
N VAL A 147 -5.14 14.01 1.90
CA VAL A 147 -4.00 13.75 2.80
C VAL A 147 -2.60 14.21 2.31
N PRO A 148 -1.95 15.16 3.02
CA PRO A 148 -0.58 15.62 2.72
C PRO A 148 0.51 14.55 2.81
N PHE A 149 0.23 13.46 3.51
CA PHE A 149 1.15 12.34 3.71
C PHE A 149 1.37 11.58 2.40
N ASP A 150 0.30 11.37 1.63
CA ASP A 150 0.30 10.65 0.36
C ASP A 150 1.03 11.45 -0.73
N VAL A 151 0.78 12.76 -0.80
CA VAL A 151 1.48 13.67 -1.74
C VAL A 151 3.01 13.59 -1.56
N LEU A 152 3.47 13.37 -0.33
CA LEU A 152 4.89 13.27 -0.01
C LEU A 152 5.50 11.92 -0.29
N ALA A 153 4.77 10.84 0.00
CA ALA A 153 5.17 9.50 -0.37
C ALA A 153 5.36 9.39 -1.89
N TYR A 154 4.57 10.11 -2.68
CA TYR A 154 4.58 10.02 -4.14
C TYR A 154 5.38 11.11 -4.86
N SER A 155 5.90 12.08 -4.11
CA SER A 155 6.89 13.05 -4.63
C SER A 155 8.35 12.59 -4.40
N LEU A 156 8.52 11.49 -3.66
CA LEU A 156 9.79 10.80 -3.40
C LEU A 156 10.19 9.92 -4.60
#